data_AF-A0A3P7FV91-F1
#
_entry.id   AF-A0A3P7FV91-F1
#
_cell.length_a   1.000
_cell.length_b   1.000
_cell.length_c   1.000
_cell.angle_alpha   90.00
_cell.angle_beta   90.00
_cell.angle_gamma   90.00
#
_symmetry.space_group_name_H-M   'P 1'
#
loop_
_entity.id
_entity.type
_entity.pdbx_description
1 polymer ?
#
loop_
_entity_poly.entity_id
_entity_poly.type
_entity_poly.pdbx_seq_one_letter_code
_entity_poly.pdbx_strand_id
1 'polypeptide(L)'
;MIYQCFLVTWVQDCACEVSVSVINCLPCELSVSNLELLSEGCAFEPIPVRLTLPACSGNTEAVDLKLIGLHVHLSGSRESGRLTITGYSCEILGVRNVCKLRDFPERVKSKDFFSSMFDIEILPALPVLELKTSLSRAPISEDDVEPTAEITVYSGQTFEHSVSLVNTSKTITVRHVNLVIRQPKVCGGPCMIEIASSEWLDDNDSTAELRRIEPLERKQIKFRIFGIDPSAMAEDGSQKERDSEAEISTCDAPSVEETHDRIPFTGRLLTCEFIFYYRADIDGPNGEQYERRCRLPLAVSIVPAVTVAAWHVLPGDGPTTRYVVVDVTNNTEWDAELTYGKDRVIGVQPKEFCR
;
A
#
# COMPACT_ATOMS: atom_id res chain seq x y z
N MET A 1 -34.24 -1.13 -15.08
CA MET A 1 -32.94 -0.84 -14.43
C MET A 1 -31.96 -1.87 -14.95
N ILE A 2 -30.99 -1.44 -15.74
CA ILE A 2 -29.95 -2.33 -16.29
C ILE A 2 -29.03 -2.63 -15.10
N TYR A 3 -29.22 -3.78 -14.45
CA TYR A 3 -28.17 -4.34 -13.62
C TYR A 3 -27.07 -4.75 -14.58
N GLN A 4 -26.09 -3.88 -14.76
CA GLN A 4 -24.83 -4.23 -15.38
C GLN A 4 -24.28 -5.36 -14.51
N CYS A 5 -24.46 -6.61 -14.97
CA CYS A 5 -23.93 -7.77 -14.28
C CYS A 5 -22.45 -7.51 -14.06
N PHE A 6 -22.04 -7.44 -12.80
CA PHE A 6 -20.63 -7.43 -12.46
C PHE A 6 -20.07 -8.76 -12.94
N LEU A 7 -19.52 -8.77 -14.14
CA LEU A 7 -18.86 -9.95 -14.68
C LEU A 7 -17.57 -10.08 -13.89
N VAL A 8 -17.49 -11.11 -13.05
CA VAL A 8 -16.31 -11.38 -12.25
C VAL A 8 -15.24 -11.88 -13.22
N THR A 9 -14.10 -11.19 -13.26
CA THR A 9 -12.98 -11.56 -14.12
C THR A 9 -11.86 -12.16 -13.28
N TRP A 10 -11.38 -13.32 -13.70
CA TRP A 10 -10.16 -13.93 -13.19
C TRP A 10 -9.10 -13.92 -14.26
N VAL A 11 -7.83 -14.01 -13.88
CA VAL A 11 -6.71 -14.02 -14.82
C VAL A 11 -6.05 -15.38 -14.79
N GLN A 12 -5.73 -15.91 -15.96
CA GLN A 12 -4.95 -17.14 -16.09
C GLN A 12 -3.63 -17.06 -15.31
N ASP A 13 -3.17 -18.21 -14.79
CA ASP A 13 -1.96 -18.38 -13.98
C ASP A 13 -1.93 -17.54 -12.69
N CYS A 14 -3.04 -16.92 -12.32
CA CYS A 14 -3.23 -16.25 -11.03
C CYS A 14 -4.06 -17.15 -10.11
N ALA A 15 -3.76 -17.08 -8.81
CA ALA A 15 -4.60 -17.70 -7.79
C ALA A 15 -5.98 -17.05 -7.83
N CYS A 16 -7.00 -17.88 -8.02
CA CYS A 16 -8.39 -17.48 -8.05
C CYS A 16 -9.01 -17.81 -6.69
N GLU A 17 -9.80 -16.89 -6.14
CA GLU A 17 -10.34 -17.02 -4.79
C GLU A 17 -11.86 -16.89 -4.79
N VAL A 18 -12.52 -17.77 -4.03
CA VAL A 18 -13.92 -17.64 -3.64
C VAL A 18 -14.00 -17.63 -2.13
N SER A 19 -14.46 -16.52 -1.56
CA SER A 19 -14.70 -16.41 -0.12
C SER A 19 -16.02 -17.12 0.23
N VAL A 20 -15.98 -17.97 1.26
CA VAL A 20 -17.11 -18.78 1.73
C VAL A 20 -17.19 -18.69 3.25
N SER A 21 -18.39 -18.45 3.77
CA SER A 21 -18.71 -18.55 5.19
C SER A 21 -19.39 -19.88 5.47
N VAL A 22 -18.86 -20.65 6.42
CA VAL A 22 -19.41 -21.96 6.81
C VAL A 22 -19.71 -22.02 8.29
N ILE A 23 -20.76 -22.75 8.66
CA ILE A 23 -21.15 -22.96 10.06
C ILE A 23 -21.45 -24.44 10.29
N ASN A 24 -21.04 -24.96 11.43
CA ASN A 24 -21.42 -26.30 11.87
C ASN A 24 -22.71 -26.24 12.67
N CYS A 25 -23.74 -26.94 12.20
CA CYS A 25 -25.04 -27.01 12.85
C CYS A 25 -25.16 -28.16 13.87
N LEU A 26 -24.12 -28.99 14.05
CA LEU A 26 -24.13 -30.15 14.95
C LEU A 26 -23.61 -29.78 16.35
N PRO A 27 -24.11 -30.41 17.42
CA PRO A 27 -23.69 -30.15 18.81
C PRO A 27 -22.32 -30.77 19.17
N CYS A 28 -21.49 -31.07 18.18
CA CYS A 28 -20.14 -31.61 18.34
C CYS A 28 -19.19 -30.97 17.33
N GLU A 29 -17.89 -30.97 17.62
CA GLU A 29 -16.89 -30.48 16.67
C GLU A 29 -16.92 -31.31 15.38
N LEU A 30 -16.74 -30.63 14.24
CA LEU A 30 -16.85 -31.25 12.93
C LEU A 30 -15.58 -31.01 12.12
N SER A 31 -14.84 -32.09 11.86
CA SER A 31 -13.72 -32.06 10.91
C SER A 31 -14.26 -32.13 9.49
N VAL A 32 -13.91 -31.13 8.68
CA VAL A 32 -14.20 -31.07 7.25
C VAL A 32 -12.88 -31.22 6.48
N SER A 33 -12.80 -32.22 5.63
CA SER A 33 -11.65 -32.44 4.73
C SER A 33 -12.06 -32.31 3.28
N ASN A 34 -11.08 -32.09 2.39
CA ASN A 34 -11.28 -32.01 0.94
C ASN A 34 -12.39 -31.03 0.54
N LEU A 35 -12.50 -29.89 1.25
CA LEU A 35 -13.43 -28.84 0.86
C LEU A 35 -12.87 -28.13 -0.37
N GLU A 36 -13.56 -28.27 -1.49
CA GLU A 36 -13.13 -27.77 -2.80
C GLU A 36 -14.31 -27.26 -3.62
N LEU A 37 -14.04 -26.35 -4.55
CA LEU A 37 -15.05 -25.84 -5.49
C LEU A 37 -15.29 -26.84 -6.62
N LEU A 38 -16.52 -26.87 -7.10
CA LEU A 38 -16.90 -27.54 -8.33
C LEU A 38 -17.11 -26.49 -9.42
N SER A 39 -16.55 -26.73 -10.58
CA SER A 39 -16.63 -25.80 -11.71
C SER A 39 -16.86 -26.52 -13.03
N GLU A 40 -17.46 -25.82 -14.00
CA GLU A 40 -17.66 -26.27 -15.38
C GLU A 40 -17.11 -25.20 -16.34
N GLY A 41 -16.70 -25.61 -17.55
CA GLY A 41 -16.15 -24.72 -18.57
C GLY A 41 -14.62 -24.81 -18.66
N CYS A 42 -13.94 -23.70 -18.44
CA CYS A 42 -12.47 -23.62 -18.45
C CYS A 42 -11.80 -24.57 -17.43
N ALA A 43 -10.56 -24.98 -17.72
CA ALA A 43 -9.80 -25.90 -16.88
C ALA A 43 -9.39 -25.23 -15.55
N PHE A 44 -9.98 -25.68 -14.45
CA PHE A 44 -9.76 -25.13 -13.12
C PHE A 44 -9.39 -26.25 -12.15
N GLU A 45 -8.26 -26.08 -11.46
CA GLU A 45 -7.76 -26.98 -10.43
C GLU A 45 -8.04 -26.38 -9.04
N PRO A 46 -9.07 -26.84 -8.32
CA PRO A 46 -9.34 -26.38 -6.98
C PRO A 46 -8.30 -26.95 -5.99
N ILE A 47 -7.87 -26.14 -5.03
CA ILE A 47 -6.97 -26.58 -3.96
C ILE A 47 -7.84 -27.03 -2.77
N PRO A 48 -7.81 -28.31 -2.36
CA PRO A 48 -8.64 -28.81 -1.28
C PRO A 48 -8.22 -28.24 0.08
N VAL A 49 -9.20 -27.74 0.84
CA VAL A 49 -9.00 -27.17 2.18
C VAL A 49 -9.46 -28.16 3.25
N ARG A 50 -8.76 -28.16 4.39
CA ARG A 50 -9.16 -28.85 5.62
C ARG A 50 -9.39 -27.83 6.73
N LEU A 51 -10.48 -28.00 7.47
CA LEU A 51 -10.82 -27.15 8.60
C LEU A 51 -11.56 -27.94 9.68
N THR A 52 -11.50 -27.45 10.91
CA THR A 52 -12.28 -27.98 12.04
C THR A 52 -13.27 -26.92 12.46
N LEU A 53 -14.56 -27.26 12.41
CA LEU A 53 -15.63 -26.36 12.77
C LEU A 53 -16.05 -26.58 14.24
N PRO A 54 -16.23 -25.51 15.03
CA PRO A 54 -16.66 -25.63 16.41
C PRO A 54 -18.07 -26.21 16.52
N ALA A 55 -18.39 -26.83 17.66
CA ALA A 55 -19.74 -27.31 17.93
C ALA A 55 -20.75 -26.15 17.92
N CYS A 56 -21.96 -26.41 17.42
CA CYS A 56 -23.06 -25.46 17.42
C CYS A 56 -23.47 -25.12 18.86
N SER A 57 -23.01 -23.96 19.34
CA SER A 57 -23.53 -23.24 20.49
C SER A 57 -24.49 -22.13 20.04
N GLY A 58 -25.35 -21.63 20.94
CA GLY A 58 -26.40 -20.66 20.61
C GLY A 58 -25.94 -19.34 19.96
N ASN A 59 -24.62 -19.07 19.93
CA ASN A 59 -24.02 -17.92 19.26
C ASN A 59 -22.80 -18.32 18.40
N THR A 60 -22.89 -19.44 17.68
CA THR A 60 -21.78 -19.90 16.83
C THR A 60 -21.57 -18.94 15.66
N GLU A 61 -20.39 -18.34 15.60
CA GLU A 61 -19.98 -17.50 14.48
C GLU A 61 -19.63 -18.37 13.27
N ALA A 62 -19.90 -17.85 12.08
CA ALA A 62 -19.48 -18.50 10.85
C ALA A 62 -17.96 -18.41 10.72
N VAL A 63 -17.35 -19.48 10.23
CA VAL A 63 -15.94 -19.49 9.87
C VAL A 63 -15.84 -19.00 8.43
N ASP A 64 -15.22 -17.85 8.23
CA ASP A 64 -14.91 -17.34 6.91
C ASP A 64 -13.61 -17.97 6.41
N LEU A 65 -13.66 -18.49 5.19
CA LEU A 65 -12.49 -19.06 4.54
C LEU A 65 -12.44 -18.70 3.05
N LYS A 66 -11.28 -18.89 2.47
CA LYS A 66 -10.97 -18.59 1.08
C LYS A 66 -10.69 -19.90 0.36
N LEU A 67 -11.57 -20.29 -0.55
CA LEU A 67 -11.33 -21.43 -1.43
C LEU A 67 -10.53 -20.94 -2.63
N ILE A 68 -9.32 -21.49 -2.76
CA ILE A 68 -8.36 -21.09 -3.80
C ILE A 68 -8.33 -22.15 -4.88
N GLY A 69 -8.18 -21.74 -6.13
CA GLY A 69 -7.82 -22.63 -7.23
C GLY A 69 -6.93 -21.96 -8.25
N LEU A 70 -6.40 -22.76 -9.16
CA LEU A 70 -5.55 -22.31 -10.25
C LEU A 70 -6.22 -22.65 -11.58
N HIS A 71 -6.30 -21.68 -12.47
CA HIS A 71 -6.61 -21.98 -13.86
C HIS A 71 -5.35 -22.54 -14.52
N VAL A 72 -5.40 -23.79 -14.97
CA VAL A 72 -4.25 -24.48 -15.55
C VAL A 72 -4.40 -24.52 -17.07
N HIS A 73 -3.36 -24.10 -17.78
CA HIS A 73 -3.29 -24.31 -19.23
C HIS A 73 -3.06 -25.79 -19.53
N LEU A 74 -4.14 -26.50 -19.86
CA LEU A 74 -4.06 -27.87 -20.40
C LEU A 74 -3.96 -27.80 -21.93
N SER A 75 -3.13 -28.68 -22.51
CA SER A 75 -3.04 -28.86 -23.97
C SER A 75 -4.44 -29.19 -24.52
N GLY A 76 -4.97 -28.31 -25.38
CA GLY A 76 -6.30 -28.45 -25.98
C GLY A 76 -7.45 -27.73 -25.24
N SER A 77 -7.20 -27.10 -24.09
CA SER A 77 -8.16 -26.18 -23.45
C SER A 77 -8.13 -24.81 -24.11
N ARG A 78 -9.24 -24.05 -24.03
CA ARG A 78 -9.21 -22.61 -24.37
C ARG A 78 -8.34 -21.88 -23.33
N GLU A 79 -7.44 -21.03 -23.81
CA GLU A 79 -6.53 -20.20 -22.99
C GLU A 79 -7.30 -19.17 -22.14
N SER A 80 -8.39 -18.66 -22.69
CA SER A 80 -9.36 -17.75 -22.07
C SER A 80 -10.78 -18.24 -22.32
N GLY A 81 -11.72 -17.89 -21.44
CA GLY A 81 -13.11 -18.34 -21.62
C GLY A 81 -13.99 -18.20 -20.38
N ARG A 82 -15.13 -18.90 -20.39
CA ARG A 82 -16.10 -18.86 -19.30
C ARG A 82 -15.88 -20.04 -18.36
N LEU A 83 -15.80 -19.75 -17.07
CA LEU A 83 -15.81 -20.70 -15.97
C LEU A 83 -17.07 -20.47 -15.16
N THR A 84 -17.87 -21.51 -14.92
CA THR A 84 -19.03 -21.41 -14.04
C THR A 84 -18.76 -22.21 -12.77
N ILE A 85 -18.81 -21.58 -11.60
CA ILE A 85 -18.81 -22.33 -10.34
C ILE A 85 -20.17 -23.00 -10.20
N THR A 86 -20.18 -24.32 -10.07
CA THR A 86 -21.39 -25.14 -10.02
C THR A 86 -21.71 -25.68 -8.64
N GLY A 87 -20.81 -25.52 -7.67
CA GLY A 87 -21.03 -25.98 -6.31
C GLY A 87 -19.73 -26.18 -5.53
N TYR A 88 -19.79 -27.04 -4.52
CA TYR A 88 -18.63 -27.46 -3.74
C TYR A 88 -18.72 -28.96 -3.41
N SER A 89 -17.59 -29.56 -3.08
CA SER A 89 -17.55 -30.89 -2.49
C SER A 89 -16.71 -30.89 -1.22
N CYS A 90 -17.03 -31.77 -0.28
CA CYS A 90 -16.30 -31.94 0.96
C CYS A 90 -16.48 -33.33 1.55
N GLU A 91 -15.59 -33.75 2.43
CA GLU A 91 -15.67 -34.99 3.18
C GLU A 91 -15.91 -34.69 4.65
N ILE A 92 -16.96 -35.29 5.20
CA ILE A 92 -17.41 -35.10 6.57
C ILE A 92 -17.80 -36.48 7.11
N LEU A 93 -17.31 -36.84 8.30
CA LEU A 93 -17.56 -38.15 8.92
C LEU A 93 -17.22 -39.34 8.00
N GLY A 94 -16.20 -39.19 7.14
CA GLY A 94 -15.78 -40.21 6.17
C GLY A 94 -16.70 -40.34 4.95
N VAL A 95 -17.70 -39.47 4.78
CA VAL A 95 -18.62 -39.45 3.64
C VAL A 95 -18.32 -38.26 2.76
N ARG A 96 -18.18 -38.49 1.44
CA ARG A 96 -18.04 -37.44 0.44
C ARG A 96 -19.41 -36.83 0.13
N ASN A 97 -19.54 -35.54 0.36
CA ASN A 97 -20.69 -34.71 0.05
C ASN A 97 -20.38 -33.89 -1.21
N VAL A 98 -21.32 -33.86 -2.16
CA VAL A 98 -21.23 -33.10 -3.40
C VAL A 98 -22.47 -32.23 -3.50
N CYS A 99 -22.31 -30.92 -3.32
CA CYS A 99 -23.39 -29.97 -3.22
C CYS A 99 -23.39 -29.05 -4.44
N LYS A 100 -24.34 -29.25 -5.36
CA LYS A 100 -24.44 -28.44 -6.57
C LYS A 100 -25.41 -27.28 -6.38
N LEU A 101 -25.06 -26.12 -6.90
CA LEU A 101 -25.85 -24.89 -6.83
C LEU A 101 -27.23 -25.06 -7.46
N ARG A 102 -27.31 -25.82 -8.55
CA ARG A 102 -28.56 -26.14 -9.25
C ARG A 102 -29.56 -26.92 -8.38
N ASP A 103 -29.11 -27.57 -7.31
CA ASP A 103 -29.97 -28.37 -6.44
C ASP A 103 -30.51 -27.54 -5.26
N PHE A 104 -30.09 -26.27 -5.11
CA PHE A 104 -30.66 -25.39 -4.06
C PHE A 104 -32.16 -25.14 -4.28
N PRO A 105 -32.94 -25.01 -3.19
CA PRO A 105 -34.37 -24.73 -3.26
C PRO A 105 -34.64 -23.40 -3.96
N GLU A 106 -35.74 -23.31 -4.70
CA GLU A 106 -36.11 -22.11 -5.47
C GLU A 106 -36.16 -20.81 -4.64
N ARG A 107 -36.39 -20.91 -3.32
CA ARG A 107 -36.35 -19.76 -2.40
C ARG A 107 -35.00 -19.05 -2.37
N VAL A 108 -33.93 -19.78 -2.66
CA VAL A 108 -32.57 -19.24 -2.80
C VAL A 108 -32.36 -18.76 -4.23
N LYS A 109 -32.89 -19.48 -5.25
CA LYS A 109 -32.78 -19.10 -6.67
C LYS A 109 -33.67 -17.90 -7.03
N SER A 110 -33.23 -16.67 -6.77
CA SER A 110 -33.70 -15.55 -7.57
C SER A 110 -33.28 -15.82 -9.03
N LYS A 111 -34.26 -16.10 -9.89
CA LYS A 111 -34.12 -16.73 -11.23
C LYS A 111 -32.96 -16.24 -12.10
N ASP A 112 -32.60 -14.96 -12.01
CA ASP A 112 -31.59 -14.35 -12.87
C ASP A 112 -30.26 -14.02 -12.15
N PHE A 113 -30.22 -14.11 -10.82
CA PHE A 113 -29.06 -13.64 -10.02
C PHE A 113 -27.99 -14.72 -9.82
N PHE A 114 -28.40 -15.98 -9.63
CA PHE A 114 -27.45 -17.06 -9.34
C PHE A 114 -26.63 -17.49 -10.56
N SER A 115 -27.23 -17.47 -11.75
CA SER A 115 -26.50 -17.89 -12.96
C SER A 115 -25.39 -16.90 -13.32
N SER A 116 -25.60 -15.60 -13.13
CA SER A 116 -24.62 -14.57 -13.48
C SER A 116 -23.54 -14.37 -12.42
N MET A 117 -23.86 -14.58 -11.13
CA MET A 117 -22.91 -14.36 -10.03
C MET A 117 -21.73 -15.34 -10.04
N PHE A 118 -21.96 -16.56 -10.52
CA PHE A 118 -20.93 -17.62 -10.57
C PHE A 118 -20.37 -17.84 -11.98
N ASP A 119 -20.80 -17.04 -12.95
CA ASP A 119 -20.23 -17.00 -14.30
C ASP A 119 -19.02 -16.05 -14.30
N ILE A 120 -17.84 -16.65 -14.40
CA ILE A 120 -16.55 -15.97 -14.34
C ILE A 120 -15.94 -15.96 -15.75
N GLU A 121 -15.42 -14.81 -16.16
CA GLU A 121 -14.60 -14.70 -17.36
C GLU A 121 -13.13 -14.81 -17.01
N ILE A 122 -12.48 -15.81 -17.60
CA ILE A 122 -11.05 -16.03 -17.49
C ILE A 122 -10.34 -15.24 -18.59
N LEU A 123 -9.66 -14.18 -18.18
CA LEU A 123 -8.75 -13.39 -18.99
C LEU A 123 -7.46 -14.17 -19.30
N PRO A 124 -6.82 -13.91 -20.45
CA PRO A 124 -5.53 -14.51 -20.78
C PRO A 124 -4.46 -14.15 -19.72
N ALA A 125 -3.36 -14.89 -19.70
CA ALA A 125 -2.24 -14.56 -18.82
C ALA A 125 -1.79 -13.11 -19.07
N LEU A 126 -1.69 -12.32 -18.00
CA LEU A 126 -1.33 -10.89 -18.07
C LEU A 126 0.04 -10.66 -17.40
N PRO A 127 0.85 -9.72 -17.91
CA PRO A 127 2.16 -9.44 -17.34
C PRO A 127 2.06 -8.86 -15.93
N VAL A 128 3.02 -9.21 -15.08
CA VAL A 128 3.13 -8.70 -13.71
C VAL A 128 4.45 -7.95 -13.57
N LEU A 129 4.39 -6.73 -13.02
CA LEU A 129 5.59 -5.99 -12.66
C LEU A 129 6.00 -6.34 -11.23
N GLU A 130 7.17 -6.95 -11.09
CA GLU A 130 7.83 -7.13 -9.80
C GLU A 130 8.61 -5.86 -9.45
N LEU A 131 8.34 -5.29 -8.27
CA LEU A 131 9.01 -4.10 -7.77
C LEU A 131 10.15 -4.50 -6.83
N LYS A 132 11.36 -4.01 -7.10
CA LYS A 132 12.54 -4.10 -6.22
C LYS A 132 12.97 -2.71 -5.81
N THR A 133 13.47 -2.53 -4.60
CA THR A 133 13.94 -1.22 -4.13
C THR A 133 15.30 -1.37 -3.46
N SER A 134 16.09 -0.29 -3.49
CA SER A 134 17.33 -0.20 -2.71
C SER A 134 17.10 -0.08 -1.20
N LEU A 135 15.86 0.19 -0.79
CA LEU A 135 15.48 0.35 0.61
C LEU A 135 15.31 -1.01 1.30
N SER A 136 15.56 -1.04 2.61
CA SER A 136 15.18 -2.16 3.46
C SER A 136 13.67 -2.34 3.42
N ARG A 137 13.21 -3.58 3.43
CA ARG A 137 11.80 -3.90 3.62
C ARG A 137 11.57 -4.52 4.97
N ALA A 138 10.47 -4.13 5.60
CA ALA A 138 9.95 -4.81 6.76
C ALA A 138 9.70 -6.30 6.43
N PRO A 139 9.86 -7.20 7.42
CA PRO A 139 9.37 -8.57 7.29
C PRO A 139 7.89 -8.56 6.90
N ILE A 140 7.49 -9.49 6.01
CA ILE A 140 6.09 -9.67 5.63
C ILE A 140 5.30 -10.07 6.88
N SER A 141 4.34 -9.25 7.29
CA SER A 141 3.34 -9.63 8.30
C SER A 141 2.26 -10.49 7.62
N GLU A 142 1.53 -11.33 8.37
CA GLU A 142 0.45 -12.15 7.79
C GLU A 142 -0.67 -11.29 7.14
N ASP A 143 -0.80 -10.03 7.60
CA ASP A 143 -1.81 -9.08 7.14
C ASP A 143 -1.36 -8.24 5.93
N ASP A 144 -0.05 -8.04 5.75
CA ASP A 144 0.50 -7.21 4.66
C ASP A 144 0.81 -8.05 3.42
N VAL A 145 -0.07 -7.96 2.41
CA VAL A 145 0.13 -8.59 1.09
C VAL A 145 1.40 -8.08 0.39
N GLU A 146 1.85 -6.86 0.71
CA GLU A 146 3.04 -6.22 0.14
C GLU A 146 3.94 -5.64 1.25
N PRO A 147 5.22 -6.05 1.33
CA PRO A 147 6.11 -5.57 2.39
C PRO A 147 6.45 -4.09 2.21
N THR A 148 6.26 -3.32 3.28
CA THR A 148 6.58 -1.90 3.36
C THR A 148 8.09 -1.68 3.34
N ALA A 149 8.56 -0.82 2.45
CA ALA A 149 9.93 -0.33 2.46
C ALA A 149 10.09 0.69 3.58
N GLU A 150 11.20 0.65 4.31
CA GLU A 150 11.44 1.50 5.47
C GLU A 150 12.77 2.23 5.31
N ILE A 151 12.79 3.49 5.76
CA ILE A 151 14.00 4.30 5.85
C ILE A 151 13.91 5.29 7.01
N THR A 152 15.05 5.55 7.65
CA THR A 152 15.22 6.70 8.54
C THR A 152 16.06 7.77 7.82
N VAL A 153 15.54 8.99 7.76
CA VAL A 153 16.18 10.15 7.12
C VAL A 153 16.37 11.28 8.13
N TYR A 154 17.46 12.04 7.99
CA TYR A 154 17.70 13.21 8.82
C TYR A 154 17.02 14.46 8.23
N SER A 155 16.37 15.25 9.07
CA SER A 155 15.79 16.53 8.68
C SER A 155 16.84 17.45 8.05
N GLY A 156 16.48 18.10 6.94
CA GLY A 156 17.35 18.96 6.14
C GLY A 156 18.27 18.24 5.16
N GLN A 157 18.26 16.91 5.10
CA GLN A 157 19.12 16.12 4.20
C GLN A 157 18.32 15.45 3.07
N THR A 158 19.03 15.12 1.99
CA THR A 158 18.48 14.44 0.82
C THR A 158 19.14 13.08 0.66
N PHE A 159 18.33 12.04 0.45
CA PHE A 159 18.78 10.66 0.31
C PHE A 159 18.40 10.11 -1.06
N GLU A 160 19.36 9.53 -1.78
CA GLU A 160 19.12 8.96 -3.11
C GLU A 160 18.86 7.46 -3.05
N HIS A 161 17.78 7.04 -3.71
CA HIS A 161 17.33 5.66 -3.76
C HIS A 161 16.84 5.27 -5.15
N SER A 162 16.51 3.99 -5.31
CA SER A 162 15.97 3.49 -6.57
C SER A 162 14.90 2.43 -6.39
N VAL A 163 14.00 2.38 -7.37
CA VAL A 163 13.01 1.31 -7.58
C VAL A 163 13.28 0.68 -8.93
N SER A 164 13.49 -0.64 -8.97
CA SER A 164 13.56 -1.41 -10.20
C SER A 164 12.22 -2.09 -10.48
N LEU A 165 11.72 -1.91 -11.69
CA LEU A 165 10.55 -2.57 -12.22
C LEU A 165 11.03 -3.70 -13.12
N VAL A 166 10.59 -4.92 -12.84
CA VAL A 166 10.94 -6.11 -13.61
C VAL A 166 9.67 -6.71 -14.20
N ASN A 167 9.60 -6.80 -15.52
CA ASN A 167 8.52 -7.54 -16.16
C ASN A 167 8.77 -9.04 -15.99
N THR A 168 7.93 -9.72 -15.20
CA THR A 168 8.07 -11.15 -14.95
C THR A 168 7.54 -12.02 -16.09
N SER A 169 6.78 -11.41 -17.02
CA SER A 169 6.28 -12.11 -18.19
C SER A 169 7.42 -12.49 -19.13
N LYS A 170 7.33 -13.72 -19.67
CA LYS A 170 8.28 -14.24 -20.67
C LYS A 170 7.91 -13.86 -22.10
N THR A 171 6.66 -13.45 -22.33
CA THR A 171 6.09 -13.33 -23.68
C THR A 171 5.38 -12.00 -23.92
N ILE A 172 4.88 -11.33 -22.88
CA ILE A 172 4.04 -10.14 -23.01
C ILE A 172 4.80 -8.90 -22.54
N THR A 173 4.89 -7.91 -23.43
CA THR A 173 5.44 -6.58 -23.14
C THR A 173 4.46 -5.79 -22.27
N VAL A 174 4.99 -4.99 -21.35
CA VAL A 174 4.21 -4.02 -20.58
C VAL A 174 4.32 -2.66 -21.27
N ARG A 175 3.21 -1.93 -21.40
CA ARG A 175 3.16 -0.59 -22.01
C ARG A 175 2.47 0.42 -21.09
N HIS A 176 2.72 1.71 -21.35
CA HIS A 176 2.07 2.84 -20.67
C HIS A 176 2.16 2.74 -19.14
N VAL A 177 3.37 2.62 -18.62
CA VAL A 177 3.60 2.56 -17.17
C VAL A 177 3.56 3.98 -16.61
N ASN A 178 2.49 4.30 -15.90
CA ASN A 178 2.30 5.58 -15.23
C ASN A 178 2.62 5.43 -13.74
N LEU A 179 3.45 6.34 -13.21
CA LEU A 179 3.76 6.41 -11.78
C LEU A 179 2.97 7.52 -11.10
N VAL A 180 2.25 7.16 -10.03
CA VAL A 180 1.62 8.08 -9.08
C VAL A 180 2.29 7.93 -7.72
N ILE A 181 2.79 9.03 -7.15
CA ILE A 181 3.39 9.05 -5.81
C ILE A 181 2.37 9.64 -4.83
N ARG A 182 1.88 8.80 -3.91
CA ARG A 182 1.10 9.30 -2.76
C ARG A 182 2.05 9.58 -1.62
N GLN A 183 2.04 10.82 -1.17
CA GLN A 183 2.88 11.29 -0.07
C GLN A 183 2.14 12.39 0.71
N PRO A 184 2.50 12.63 1.98
CA PRO A 184 1.93 13.71 2.76
C PRO A 184 2.11 15.08 2.08
N LYS A 185 1.13 15.97 2.23
CA LYS A 185 1.19 17.32 1.67
C LYS A 185 2.05 18.22 2.57
N VAL A 186 3.04 18.86 1.97
CA VAL A 186 3.91 19.85 2.61
C VAL A 186 3.40 21.26 2.30
N CYS A 187 3.40 22.18 3.26
CA CYS A 187 3.06 23.58 3.00
C CYS A 187 4.33 24.39 2.76
N GLY A 188 4.47 24.99 1.57
CA GLY A 188 5.53 25.98 1.30
C GLY A 188 6.95 25.41 1.09
N GLY A 189 7.09 24.11 0.83
CA GLY A 189 8.38 23.45 0.58
C GLY A 189 8.34 22.46 -0.58
N PRO A 190 9.51 21.89 -0.96
CA PRO A 190 9.58 20.84 -1.98
C PRO A 190 8.88 19.56 -1.50
N CYS A 191 8.39 18.75 -2.44
CA CYS A 191 7.83 17.43 -2.12
C CYS A 191 8.88 16.56 -1.40
N MET A 192 8.43 15.72 -0.47
CA MET A 192 9.32 14.78 0.24
C MET A 192 10.00 13.82 -0.72
N ILE A 193 9.29 13.35 -1.74
CA ILE A 193 9.80 12.46 -2.77
C ILE A 193 9.84 13.19 -4.11
N GLU A 194 11.00 13.16 -4.75
CA GLU A 194 11.25 13.67 -6.09
C GLU A 194 11.84 12.57 -6.98
N ILE A 195 11.40 12.48 -8.23
CA ILE A 195 11.96 11.55 -9.21
C ILE A 195 13.19 12.18 -9.85
N ALA A 196 14.34 11.50 -9.77
CA ALA A 196 15.61 11.95 -10.33
C ALA A 196 15.91 11.37 -11.71
N SER A 197 15.20 10.33 -12.14
CA SER A 197 15.41 9.70 -13.46
C SER A 197 14.76 10.51 -14.59
N SER A 198 15.58 11.09 -15.46
CA SER A 198 15.13 11.80 -16.68
C SER A 198 14.42 10.90 -17.70
N GLU A 199 14.70 9.59 -17.72
CA GLU A 199 14.07 8.63 -18.65
C GLU A 199 12.56 8.44 -18.43
N TRP A 200 12.03 8.93 -17.31
CA TRP A 200 10.62 8.80 -16.95
C TRP A 200 9.84 10.09 -17.13
N LEU A 201 10.50 11.24 -17.20
CA LEU A 201 9.84 12.53 -17.33
C LEU A 201 9.49 12.77 -18.80
N ASP A 202 8.19 12.83 -19.12
CA ASP A 202 7.78 13.51 -20.37
C ASP A 202 8.10 15.00 -20.27
N ASP A 203 8.32 15.66 -21.41
CA ASP A 203 8.62 17.11 -21.52
C ASP A 203 7.61 18.02 -20.77
N ASN A 204 6.45 17.49 -20.37
CA ASN A 204 5.43 18.15 -19.56
C ASN A 204 5.49 17.76 -18.06
N ASP A 205 6.69 17.61 -17.51
CA ASP A 205 7.14 17.86 -16.11
C ASP A 205 6.26 17.42 -14.92
N SER A 206 5.32 16.48 -15.08
CA SER A 206 4.42 16.09 -13.98
C SER A 206 4.01 14.62 -13.95
N THR A 207 4.17 13.88 -15.04
CA THR A 207 3.84 12.46 -15.08
C THR A 207 5.07 11.65 -15.49
N ALA A 208 5.54 10.82 -14.55
CA ALA A 208 6.59 9.86 -14.82
C ALA A 208 6.00 8.69 -15.62
N GLU A 209 6.06 8.76 -16.96
CA GLU A 209 5.51 7.73 -17.85
C GLU A 209 6.62 6.99 -18.61
N LEU A 210 6.64 5.68 -18.48
CA LEU A 210 7.49 4.82 -19.28
C LEU A 210 6.65 4.14 -20.38
N ARG A 211 7.10 4.30 -21.63
CA ARG A 211 6.37 3.77 -22.80
C ARG A 211 6.21 2.26 -22.79
N ARG A 212 7.29 1.53 -22.47
CA ARG A 212 7.32 0.05 -22.50
C ARG A 212 8.41 -0.59 -21.65
N ILE A 213 8.16 -1.81 -21.20
CA ILE A 213 9.10 -2.74 -20.57
C ILE A 213 8.95 -4.09 -21.28
N GLU A 214 10.00 -4.51 -21.99
CA GLU A 214 10.01 -5.77 -22.75
C GLU A 214 9.93 -7.00 -21.82
N PRO A 215 9.60 -8.20 -22.34
CA PRO A 215 9.55 -9.41 -21.54
C PRO A 215 10.89 -9.68 -20.86
N LEU A 216 10.85 -9.97 -19.55
CA LEU A 216 12.03 -10.16 -18.70
C LEU A 216 12.96 -8.93 -18.57
N GLU A 217 12.59 -7.77 -19.14
CA GLU A 217 13.36 -6.55 -19.01
C GLU A 217 13.23 -5.96 -17.59
N ARG A 218 14.30 -5.31 -17.16
CA ARG A 218 14.33 -4.49 -15.95
C ARG A 218 14.54 -3.02 -16.31
N LYS A 219 13.77 -2.14 -15.68
CA LYS A 219 13.97 -0.70 -15.72
C LYS A 219 14.16 -0.18 -14.31
N GLN A 220 14.89 0.92 -14.14
CA GLN A 220 15.18 1.50 -12.84
C GLN A 220 14.78 2.96 -12.80
N ILE A 221 14.11 3.34 -11.72
CA ILE A 221 13.78 4.71 -11.34
C ILE A 221 14.71 5.10 -10.21
N LYS A 222 15.38 6.23 -10.32
CA LYS A 222 16.06 6.90 -9.22
C LYS A 222 15.14 7.96 -8.66
N PHE A 223 15.12 8.06 -7.34
CA PHE A 223 14.32 9.05 -6.63
C PHE A 223 15.09 9.57 -5.41
N ARG A 224 14.68 10.73 -4.93
CA ARG A 224 15.25 11.41 -3.77
C ARG A 224 14.20 11.51 -2.69
N ILE A 225 14.62 11.27 -1.45
CA ILE A 225 13.81 11.54 -0.26
C ILE A 225 14.44 12.73 0.47
N PHE A 226 13.68 13.81 0.60
CA PHE A 226 14.04 14.96 1.41
C PHE A 226 13.51 14.77 2.83
N GLY A 227 14.39 14.84 3.82
CA GLY A 227 14.00 14.92 5.22
C GLY A 227 13.41 16.29 5.51
N ILE A 228 12.10 16.45 5.36
CA ILE A 228 11.41 17.72 5.62
C ILE A 228 11.19 17.87 7.13
N ASP A 229 11.39 19.08 7.65
CA ASP A 229 11.04 19.36 9.05
C ASP A 229 9.55 19.06 9.27
N PRO A 230 9.19 18.15 10.19
CA PRO A 230 7.80 17.79 10.41
C PRO A 230 6.93 18.91 10.97
N SER A 231 7.50 20.02 11.46
CA SER A 231 6.71 21.23 11.75
C SER A 231 6.22 21.95 10.49
N ALA A 232 6.80 21.67 9.32
CA ALA A 232 6.38 22.23 8.02
C ALA A 232 5.25 21.41 7.35
N MET A 233 4.94 20.23 7.89
CA MET A 233 3.77 19.46 7.50
C MET A 233 2.55 20.08 8.19
N ALA A 234 1.72 20.82 7.46
CA ALA A 234 0.49 21.35 8.03
C ALA A 234 -0.34 20.24 8.67
N GLU A 235 -0.96 20.53 9.81
CA GLU A 235 -1.88 19.61 10.46
C GLU A 235 -2.97 19.15 9.48
N ASP A 236 -3.34 17.88 9.58
CA ASP A 236 -4.43 17.28 8.81
C ASP A 236 -5.63 18.21 8.88
N GLY A 237 -5.98 18.82 7.75
CA GLY A 237 -7.12 19.71 7.65
C GLY A 237 -8.40 18.94 7.93
N SER A 238 -8.73 18.77 9.21
CA SER A 238 -10.09 18.56 9.65
C SER A 238 -10.88 19.77 9.18
N GLN A 239 -11.69 19.54 8.15
CA GLN A 239 -12.89 20.27 7.78
C GLN A 239 -13.17 21.49 8.67
N LYS A 240 -12.71 22.67 8.25
CA LYS A 240 -13.46 23.90 8.51
C LYS A 240 -13.94 24.41 7.16
N GLU A 241 -15.11 23.89 6.81
CA GLU A 241 -16.03 24.50 5.87
C GLU A 241 -16.04 26.01 6.13
N ARG A 242 -15.74 26.77 5.08
CA ARG A 242 -15.91 28.21 5.06
C ARG A 242 -17.41 28.50 4.93
N ASP A 243 -18.13 28.35 6.03
CA ASP A 243 -19.39 29.05 6.19
C ASP A 243 -19.12 30.37 6.95
N SER A 244 -19.03 31.41 6.13
CA SER A 244 -19.89 32.59 6.21
C SER A 244 -20.01 33.34 7.54
N GLU A 245 -19.54 34.59 7.47
CA GLU A 245 -20.19 35.81 7.98
C GLU A 245 -20.00 36.21 9.46
N ALA A 246 -19.31 37.36 9.59
CA ALA A 246 -19.63 38.51 10.42
C ALA A 246 -19.77 38.35 11.94
N GLU A 247 -18.86 39.00 12.68
CA GLU A 247 -19.13 39.99 13.76
C GLU A 247 -17.77 40.41 14.37
N ILE A 248 -17.29 41.61 14.07
CA ILE A 248 -17.30 42.81 14.92
C ILE A 248 -16.60 42.63 16.28
N SER A 249 -15.41 43.26 16.37
CA SER A 249 -14.86 44.01 17.51
C SER A 249 -15.11 43.47 18.92
N THR A 250 -14.03 43.04 19.58
CA THR A 250 -13.66 43.57 20.90
C THR A 250 -12.19 43.29 21.18
N CYS A 251 -11.51 44.33 21.64
CA CYS A 251 -10.20 44.31 22.25
C CYS A 251 -10.33 43.80 23.68
N ASP A 252 -9.85 42.59 23.96
CA ASP A 252 -9.53 42.16 25.33
C ASP A 252 -8.45 41.08 25.31
N ALA A 253 -7.34 41.41 26.00
CA ALA A 253 -6.26 40.59 26.57
C ALA A 253 -5.61 39.49 25.70
N PRO A 254 -4.27 39.28 25.82
CA PRO A 254 -3.62 38.18 25.11
C PRO A 254 -4.29 36.88 25.55
N SER A 255 -4.98 36.26 24.61
CA SER A 255 -5.43 34.88 24.69
C SER A 255 -4.25 34.07 25.21
N VAL A 256 -4.47 33.44 26.36
CA VAL A 256 -3.63 32.44 27.01
C VAL A 256 -2.77 31.80 25.93
N GLU A 257 -1.49 32.20 25.85
CA GLU A 257 -0.53 31.55 24.99
C GLU A 257 -0.69 30.08 25.31
N GLU A 258 -1.18 29.31 24.35
CA GLU A 258 -1.18 27.87 24.44
C GLU A 258 0.25 27.52 24.77
N THR A 259 0.47 27.19 26.04
CA THR A 259 1.68 26.56 26.52
C THR A 259 1.67 25.21 25.85
N HIS A 260 2.00 25.20 24.56
CA HIS A 260 2.48 24.02 23.90
C HIS A 260 3.72 23.68 24.71
N ASP A 261 3.59 22.71 25.63
CA ASP A 261 4.70 21.89 26.04
C ASP A 261 5.34 21.44 24.73
N ARG A 262 6.37 22.17 24.30
CA ARG A 262 7.16 21.84 23.12
C ARG A 262 7.96 20.62 23.53
N ILE A 263 7.30 19.45 23.55
CA ILE A 263 7.97 18.17 23.63
C ILE A 263 9.04 18.23 22.54
N PRO A 264 10.33 18.20 22.88
CA PRO A 264 11.38 18.31 21.89
C PRO A 264 11.16 17.19 20.87
N PHE A 265 11.07 17.60 19.60
CA PHE A 265 10.75 16.71 18.50
C PHE A 265 11.79 15.58 18.41
N THR A 266 11.38 14.33 18.63
CA THR A 266 12.27 13.16 18.60
C THR A 266 12.25 12.40 17.26
N GLY A 267 11.29 12.69 16.39
CA GLY A 267 11.10 11.97 15.13
C GLY A 267 9.63 11.92 14.68
N ARG A 268 9.37 11.79 13.38
CA ARG A 268 8.03 11.59 12.80
C ARG A 268 8.07 10.47 11.77
N LEU A 269 7.13 9.54 11.86
CA LEU A 269 6.91 8.52 10.84
C LEU A 269 5.91 9.05 9.81
N LEU A 270 6.29 9.04 8.54
CA LEU A 270 5.44 9.40 7.41
C LEU A 270 5.28 8.20 6.47
N THR A 271 4.06 7.98 6.00
CA THR A 271 3.76 6.90 5.04
C THR A 271 3.54 7.48 3.64
N CYS A 272 4.10 6.82 2.65
CA CYS A 272 3.98 7.15 1.24
C CYS A 272 3.88 5.87 0.40
N GLU A 273 3.49 6.00 -0.86
CA GLU A 273 3.21 4.87 -1.73
C GLU A 273 3.57 5.23 -3.18
N PHE A 274 4.43 4.44 -3.82
CA PHE A 274 4.58 4.47 -5.28
C PHE A 274 3.52 3.55 -5.86
N ILE A 275 2.68 4.07 -6.75
CA ILE A 275 1.65 3.31 -7.45
C ILE A 275 1.97 3.32 -8.93
N PHE A 276 2.19 2.14 -9.49
CA PHE A 276 2.40 1.97 -10.92
C PHE A 276 1.12 1.45 -11.55
N TYR A 277 0.57 2.18 -12.50
CA TYR A 277 -0.49 1.74 -13.39
C TYR A 277 0.14 1.35 -14.71
N TYR A 278 -0.21 0.21 -15.29
CA TYR A 278 0.41 -0.26 -16.51
C TYR A 278 -0.51 -1.17 -17.31
N ARG A 279 -0.29 -1.23 -18.62
CA ARG A 279 -1.11 -2.00 -19.55
C ARG A 279 -0.34 -3.16 -20.15
N ALA A 280 -1.05 -4.23 -20.46
CA ALA A 280 -0.50 -5.32 -21.26
C ALA A 280 -0.46 -4.91 -22.74
N ASP A 281 0.57 -5.34 -23.46
CA ASP A 281 0.67 -5.20 -24.93
C ASP A 281 -0.06 -6.34 -25.65
N ILE A 282 -1.30 -6.59 -25.21
CA ILE A 282 -2.25 -7.49 -25.84
C ILE A 282 -3.63 -6.86 -25.75
N ASP A 283 -4.42 -6.99 -26.80
CA ASP A 283 -5.80 -6.53 -26.82
C ASP A 283 -6.74 -7.73 -26.63
N GLY A 284 -7.88 -7.48 -26.00
CA GLY A 284 -8.94 -8.47 -25.82
C GLY A 284 -9.72 -8.74 -27.11
N PRO A 285 -10.60 -9.76 -27.11
CA PRO A 285 -11.34 -10.18 -28.31
C PRO A 285 -12.22 -9.08 -28.91
N ASN A 286 -12.69 -8.13 -28.08
CA ASN A 286 -13.50 -6.99 -28.51
C ASN A 286 -12.70 -5.67 -28.60
N GLY A 287 -11.37 -5.73 -28.62
CA GLY A 287 -10.51 -4.54 -28.55
C GLY A 287 -10.39 -3.93 -27.16
N GLU A 288 -10.69 -4.73 -26.13
CA GLU A 288 -10.49 -4.35 -24.72
C GLU A 288 -9.00 -4.21 -24.40
N GLN A 289 -8.65 -3.35 -23.45
CA GLN A 289 -7.28 -3.22 -22.96
C GLN A 289 -7.20 -3.70 -21.52
N TYR A 290 -6.14 -4.42 -21.20
CA TYR A 290 -5.92 -4.94 -19.85
C TYR A 290 -4.95 -4.04 -19.08
N GLU A 291 -5.41 -3.55 -17.93
CA GLU A 291 -4.63 -2.70 -17.05
C GLU A 291 -4.44 -3.38 -15.69
N ARG A 292 -3.24 -3.24 -15.13
CA ARG A 292 -2.91 -3.67 -13.78
C ARG A 292 -2.30 -2.52 -13.01
N ARG A 293 -2.30 -2.66 -11.69
CA ARG A 293 -1.55 -1.80 -10.79
C ARG A 293 -0.69 -2.62 -9.85
N CYS A 294 0.48 -2.11 -9.49
CA CYS A 294 1.29 -2.61 -8.39
C CYS A 294 1.76 -1.43 -7.53
N ARG A 295 2.08 -1.72 -6.26
CA ARG A 295 2.40 -0.68 -5.29
C ARG A 295 3.68 -1.01 -4.54
N LEU A 296 4.37 0.04 -4.13
CA LEU A 296 5.48 -0.03 -3.19
C LEU A 296 5.17 0.92 -2.04
N PRO A 297 4.62 0.41 -0.92
CA PRO A 297 4.46 1.19 0.29
C PRO A 297 5.83 1.54 0.87
N LEU A 298 5.95 2.76 1.39
CA LEU A 298 7.18 3.33 1.94
C LEU A 298 6.88 4.07 3.25
N ALA A 299 7.60 3.69 4.30
CA ALA A 299 7.60 4.31 5.62
C ALA A 299 8.90 5.08 5.84
N VAL A 300 8.79 6.40 6.03
CA VAL A 300 9.90 7.34 6.18
C VAL A 300 9.90 7.88 7.60
N SER A 301 10.87 7.47 8.40
CA SER A 301 11.12 8.03 9.72
C SER A 301 12.02 9.26 9.59
N ILE A 302 11.46 10.44 9.78
CA ILE A 302 12.22 11.70 9.78
C ILE A 302 12.70 11.96 11.21
N VAL A 303 14.01 12.03 11.40
CA VAL A 303 14.63 12.35 12.70
C VAL A 303 15.40 13.66 12.61
N PRO A 304 15.52 14.43 13.71
CA PRO A 304 16.34 15.64 13.70
C PRO A 304 17.82 15.29 13.48
N ALA A 305 18.45 15.96 12.51
CA ALA A 305 19.90 15.87 12.29
C ALA A 305 20.69 16.36 13.52
N VAL A 306 20.18 17.41 14.15
CA VAL A 306 20.79 18.11 15.27
C VAL A 306 19.74 18.27 16.36
N THR A 307 20.06 17.88 17.59
CA THR A 307 19.14 17.98 18.73
C THR A 307 19.70 18.86 19.82
N VAL A 308 18.81 19.59 20.50
CA VAL A 308 19.14 20.34 21.71
C VAL A 308 18.84 19.46 22.92
N ALA A 309 19.87 19.06 23.66
CA ALA A 309 19.74 18.21 24.84
C ALA A 309 19.43 19.03 26.10
N ALA A 310 20.03 20.21 26.22
CA ALA A 310 19.84 21.11 27.34
C ALA A 310 20.12 22.55 26.92
N TRP A 311 19.60 23.51 27.67
CA TRP A 311 19.95 24.92 27.50
C TRP A 311 20.01 25.61 28.87
N HIS A 312 20.93 26.57 28.99
CA HIS A 312 21.17 27.33 30.21
C HIS A 312 21.16 28.82 29.90
N VAL A 313 20.63 29.62 30.83
CA VAL A 313 20.70 31.08 30.75
C VAL A 313 21.78 31.56 31.71
N LEU A 314 22.83 32.19 31.18
CA LEU A 314 23.91 32.77 31.95
C LEU A 314 23.74 34.31 32.03
N PRO A 315 24.22 34.95 33.12
CA PRO A 315 24.26 36.40 33.21
C PRO A 315 25.11 36.99 32.06
N GLY A 316 24.60 38.03 31.41
CA GLY A 316 25.34 38.76 30.38
C GLY A 316 26.19 39.90 30.96
N ASP A 317 26.88 40.63 30.07
CA ASP A 317 27.74 41.77 30.42
C ASP A 317 27.02 42.97 31.07
N GLY A 318 25.69 42.98 31.08
CA GLY A 318 24.88 44.09 31.58
C GLY A 318 23.54 43.64 32.15
N PRO A 319 22.81 44.55 32.85
CA PRO A 319 21.55 44.20 33.52
C PRO A 319 20.48 43.68 32.55
N THR A 320 20.54 44.10 31.28
CA THR A 320 19.59 43.75 30.21
C THR A 320 20.08 42.65 29.28
N THR A 321 21.30 42.12 29.45
CA THR A 321 21.84 41.05 28.58
C THR A 321 21.89 39.72 29.31
N ARG A 322 21.62 38.64 28.59
CA ARG A 322 21.74 37.25 29.04
C ARG A 322 22.38 36.46 27.91
N TYR A 323 23.18 35.45 28.25
CA TYR A 323 23.65 34.48 27.27
C TYR A 323 22.79 33.22 27.34
N VAL A 324 22.40 32.70 26.19
CA VAL A 324 21.77 31.38 26.08
C VAL A 324 22.83 30.43 25.59
N VAL A 325 23.12 29.41 26.39
CA VAL A 325 24.05 28.33 26.08
C VAL A 325 23.23 27.10 25.76
N VAL A 326 23.54 26.43 24.66
CA VAL A 326 22.72 25.34 24.10
C VAL A 326 23.59 24.12 23.90
N ASP A 327 23.23 23.02 24.56
CA ASP A 327 23.90 21.74 24.39
C ASP A 327 23.32 21.06 23.16
N VAL A 328 24.13 20.95 22.12
CA VAL A 328 23.75 20.44 20.81
C VAL A 328 24.41 19.10 20.56
N THR A 329 23.65 18.13 20.04
CA THR A 329 24.18 16.82 19.63
C THR A 329 23.98 16.64 18.13
N ASN A 330 25.05 16.28 17.42
CA ASN A 330 24.99 15.87 16.03
C ASN A 330 24.59 14.39 15.96
N ASN A 331 23.36 14.10 15.53
CA ASN A 331 22.85 12.75 15.45
C ASN A 331 23.22 12.06 14.12
N THR A 332 23.87 12.75 13.20
CA THR A 332 24.16 12.22 11.86
C THR A 332 25.46 11.41 11.84
N GLU A 333 25.74 10.77 10.70
CA GLU A 333 27.02 10.06 10.45
C GLU A 333 28.10 10.96 9.82
N TRP A 334 27.83 12.26 9.68
CA TRP A 334 28.70 13.22 9.02
C TRP A 334 29.03 14.40 9.94
N ASP A 335 30.14 15.09 9.66
CA ASP A 335 30.46 16.33 10.33
C ASP A 335 29.36 17.37 10.06
N ALA A 336 28.92 18.06 11.11
CA ALA A 336 27.93 19.12 11.02
C ALA A 336 28.59 20.48 11.28
N GLU A 337 28.32 21.46 10.41
CA GLU A 337 28.70 22.86 10.65
C GLU A 337 27.50 23.62 11.19
N LEU A 338 27.62 24.14 12.41
CA LEU A 338 26.60 24.93 13.08
C LEU A 338 26.99 26.41 13.06
N THR A 339 26.17 27.24 12.43
CA THR A 339 26.35 28.69 12.45
C THR A 339 25.55 29.30 13.60
N TYR A 340 26.21 30.08 14.46
CA TYR A 340 25.59 30.74 15.62
C TYR A 340 26.03 32.20 15.76
N GLY A 341 25.17 33.01 16.38
CA GLY A 341 25.42 34.45 16.53
C GLY A 341 25.39 35.17 15.19
N LYS A 342 26.32 36.11 14.97
CA LYS A 342 26.36 36.90 13.73
C LYS A 342 26.97 36.14 12.55
N ASP A 343 28.06 35.40 12.75
CA ASP A 343 28.78 34.66 11.69
C ASP A 343 29.76 33.61 12.28
N ARG A 344 29.51 33.10 13.49
CA ARG A 344 30.42 32.11 14.09
C ARG A 344 30.02 30.72 13.63
N VAL A 345 30.99 29.90 13.25
CA VAL A 345 30.77 28.52 12.83
C VAL A 345 31.49 27.60 13.80
N ILE A 346 30.82 26.52 14.19
CA ILE A 346 31.42 25.43 14.95
C ILE A 346 31.18 24.11 14.22
N GLY A 347 32.24 23.32 14.05
CA GLY A 347 32.13 21.96 13.54
C GLY A 347 31.85 20.99 14.68
N VAL A 348 30.89 20.09 14.49
CA VAL A 348 30.53 19.04 15.44
C VAL A 348 30.66 17.69 14.73
N GLN A 349 31.54 16.83 15.24
CA GLN A 349 31.78 15.50 14.65
C GLN A 349 30.54 14.60 14.77
N PRO A 350 30.48 13.48 14.01
CA PRO A 350 29.34 12.57 14.06
C PRO A 350 29.13 12.01 15.47
N LYS A 351 27.88 11.98 15.92
CA LYS A 351 27.49 11.44 17.24
C LYS A 351 28.13 12.14 18.44
N GLU A 352 28.71 13.33 18.24
CA GLU A 352 29.30 14.11 19.31
C GLU A 352 28.35 15.19 19.83
N PHE A 353 28.61 15.61 21.07
CA PHE A 353 27.95 16.72 21.72
C PHE A 353 28.87 17.95 21.72
N CYS A 354 28.27 19.12 21.59
CA CYS A 354 28.94 20.41 21.65
C CYS A 354 28.07 21.38 22.46
N ARG A 355 28.69 22.39 23.07
CA ARG A 355 28.02 23.43 23.88
C ARG A 355 28.24 24.82 23.31
#